data_AF-A0A7J4GT95-F1
#
_entry.id   AF-A0A7J4GT95-F1
#
_cell.length_a   1.000
_cell.length_b   1.000
_cell.length_c   1.000
_cell.angle_alpha   90.00
_cell.angle_beta   90.00
_cell.angle_gamma   90.00
#
_symmetry.space_group_name_H-M   'P 1'
#
loop_
_entity.id
_entity.type
_entity.pdbx_description
1 polymer ?
#
loop_
_entity_poly.entity_id
_entity_poly.type
_entity_poly.pdbx_seq_one_letter_code
_entity_poly.pdbx_strand_id
1 'polypeptide(L)'
;MGKSVDDWLASAADDEWSSMMKKVAAFHQKHDFANNNGHDMGYRIALTVEELGELAAAVTKGKPLSECVEEMADILILLMGHSLAMEVDLKAAFEAKYDKIMQRPAIRGRLGVRVTEYKQDQTGADNTS
;
A
#
# COMPACT_ATOMS: atom_id res chain seq x y z
N MET A 1 11.31 7.60 -14.52
CA MET A 1 11.57 8.36 -13.28
C MET A 1 10.23 8.76 -12.69
N GLY A 2 10.07 8.63 -11.37
CA GLY A 2 8.91 9.17 -10.65
C GLY A 2 9.09 10.65 -10.29
N LYS A 3 8.04 11.27 -9.75
CA LYS A 3 8.07 12.62 -9.16
C LYS A 3 8.68 12.57 -7.75
N SER A 4 9.41 13.62 -7.35
CA SER A 4 9.84 13.80 -5.97
C SER A 4 8.64 14.11 -5.05
N VAL A 5 8.86 14.18 -3.72
CA VAL A 5 7.81 14.58 -2.78
C VAL A 5 7.30 15.99 -3.10
N ASP A 6 8.20 16.93 -3.36
CA ASP A 6 7.84 18.32 -3.69
C ASP A 6 7.08 18.40 -5.02
N ASP A 7 7.53 17.62 -6.03
CA ASP A 7 6.84 17.55 -7.32
C ASP A 7 5.43 16.94 -7.19
N TRP A 8 5.23 16.00 -6.26
CA TRP A 8 3.92 15.45 -5.96
C TRP A 8 3.03 16.47 -5.26
N LEU A 9 3.55 17.21 -4.28
CA LEU A 9 2.80 18.27 -3.58
C LEU A 9 2.39 19.41 -4.53
N ALA A 10 3.19 19.69 -5.56
CA ALA A 10 2.89 20.71 -6.56
C ALA A 10 2.01 20.21 -7.74
N SER A 11 1.74 18.90 -7.81
CA SER A 11 0.99 18.32 -8.92
C SER A 11 -0.52 18.56 -8.81
N ALA A 12 -1.19 18.66 -9.96
CA ALA A 12 -2.64 18.70 -10.01
C ALA A 12 -3.23 17.34 -9.64
N ALA A 13 -4.39 17.35 -8.97
CA ALA A 13 -5.18 16.15 -8.78
C ALA A 13 -6.08 15.96 -10.00
N ASP A 14 -5.74 15.02 -10.87
CA ASP A 14 -6.65 14.57 -11.92
C ASP A 14 -7.44 13.34 -11.41
N ASP A 15 -8.30 12.79 -12.26
CA ASP A 15 -9.05 11.56 -11.96
C ASP A 15 -8.23 10.28 -12.27
N GLU A 16 -6.92 10.26 -11.93
CA GLU A 16 -6.04 9.12 -12.24
C GLU A 16 -6.46 7.84 -11.52
N TRP A 17 -6.94 7.95 -10.28
CA TRP A 17 -7.41 6.80 -9.52
C TRP A 17 -8.53 6.05 -10.26
N SER A 18 -9.56 6.77 -10.71
CA SER A 18 -10.68 6.15 -11.42
C SER A 18 -10.22 5.56 -12.76
N SER A 19 -9.26 6.21 -13.44
CA SER A 19 -8.65 5.67 -14.66
C SER A 19 -7.92 4.34 -14.40
N MET A 20 -7.14 4.26 -13.32
CA MET A 20 -6.45 3.02 -12.93
C MET A 20 -7.45 1.94 -12.50
N MET A 21 -8.46 2.25 -11.68
CA MET A 21 -9.50 1.30 -11.27
C MET A 21 -10.27 0.73 -12.46
N LYS A 22 -10.59 1.55 -13.47
CA LYS A 22 -11.22 1.09 -14.71
C LYS A 22 -10.36 0.07 -15.46
N LYS A 23 -9.04 0.25 -15.49
CA LYS A 23 -8.10 -0.71 -16.12
C LYS A 23 -8.07 -2.04 -15.35
N VAL A 24 -8.02 -1.99 -14.01
CA VAL A 24 -8.05 -3.20 -13.16
C VAL A 24 -9.40 -3.92 -13.28
N ALA A 25 -10.51 -3.19 -13.34
CA ALA A 25 -11.84 -3.76 -13.56
C ALA A 25 -11.95 -4.43 -14.94
N ALA A 26 -11.44 -3.79 -16.00
CA ALA A 26 -11.38 -4.39 -17.33
C ALA A 26 -10.51 -5.66 -17.35
N PHE A 27 -9.41 -5.69 -16.58
CA PHE A 27 -8.57 -6.88 -16.40
C PHE A 27 -9.36 -8.01 -15.72
N HIS A 28 -10.08 -7.71 -14.62
CA HIS A 28 -10.93 -8.68 -13.94
C HIS A 28 -12.02 -9.26 -14.85
N GLN A 29 -12.67 -8.39 -15.64
CA GLN A 29 -13.69 -8.81 -16.60
C GLN A 29 -13.10 -9.69 -17.70
N LYS A 30 -11.96 -9.28 -18.27
CA LYS A 30 -11.28 -10.01 -19.36
C LYS A 30 -10.92 -11.44 -18.95
N HIS A 31 -10.52 -11.64 -17.70
CA HIS A 31 -10.10 -12.93 -17.17
C HIS A 31 -11.18 -13.66 -16.35
N ASP A 32 -12.39 -13.09 -16.30
CA ASP A 32 -13.55 -13.66 -15.60
C ASP A 32 -13.23 -14.15 -14.17
N PHE A 33 -12.47 -13.34 -13.42
CA PHE A 33 -11.98 -13.76 -12.11
C PHE A 33 -13.09 -14.10 -11.11
N ALA A 34 -14.25 -13.44 -11.21
CA ALA A 34 -15.39 -13.70 -10.34
C ALA A 34 -15.86 -15.15 -10.42
N ASN A 35 -15.88 -15.73 -11.63
CA ASN A 35 -16.32 -17.11 -11.85
C ASN A 35 -15.18 -18.14 -11.80
N ASN A 36 -13.93 -17.69 -11.65
CA ASN A 36 -12.72 -18.53 -11.67
C ASN A 36 -11.93 -18.46 -10.35
N ASN A 37 -12.61 -18.36 -9.21
CA ASN A 37 -12.02 -18.28 -7.86
C ASN A 37 -11.12 -17.05 -7.60
N GLY A 38 -10.95 -16.16 -8.57
CA GLY A 38 -10.09 -14.97 -8.46
C GLY A 38 -10.66 -13.86 -7.57
N HIS A 39 -11.87 -14.03 -7.03
CA HIS A 39 -12.48 -13.15 -6.01
C HIS A 39 -12.50 -13.80 -4.63
N ASP A 40 -12.03 -15.04 -4.47
CA ASP A 40 -11.84 -15.65 -3.15
C ASP A 40 -10.75 -14.90 -2.38
N MET A 41 -11.07 -14.45 -1.16
CA MET A 41 -10.16 -13.61 -0.39
C MET A 41 -8.95 -14.38 0.15
N GLY A 42 -9.08 -15.69 0.40
CA GLY A 42 -7.94 -16.53 0.78
C GLY A 42 -6.91 -16.59 -0.34
N TYR A 43 -7.38 -16.87 -1.56
CA TYR A 43 -6.54 -16.88 -2.76
C TYR A 43 -5.91 -15.51 -3.06
N ARG A 44 -6.69 -14.43 -2.96
CA ARG A 44 -6.19 -13.07 -3.18
C ARG A 44 -5.10 -12.64 -2.19
N ILE A 45 -5.24 -13.01 -0.92
CA ILE A 45 -4.20 -12.80 0.09
C ILE A 45 -2.96 -13.63 -0.24
N ALA A 46 -3.12 -14.88 -0.70
CA ALA A 46 -1.99 -15.71 -1.11
C ALA A 46 -1.17 -15.06 -2.24
N LEU A 47 -1.84 -14.55 -3.29
CA LEU A 47 -1.18 -13.79 -4.37
C LEU A 47 -0.45 -12.55 -3.83
N THR A 48 -1.09 -11.80 -2.91
CA THR A 48 -0.46 -10.60 -2.33
C THR A 48 0.79 -10.94 -1.52
N VAL A 49 0.79 -12.07 -0.81
CA VAL A 49 1.95 -12.56 -0.06
C VAL A 49 3.08 -12.99 -0.99
N GLU A 50 2.75 -13.58 -2.14
CA GLU A 50 3.71 -13.93 -3.19
C GLU A 50 4.45 -12.69 -3.70
N GLU A 51 3.72 -11.67 -4.19
CA GLU A 51 4.32 -10.43 -4.72
C GLU A 51 5.08 -9.64 -3.63
N LEU A 52 4.61 -9.70 -2.39
CA LEU A 52 5.35 -9.10 -1.27
C LEU A 52 6.69 -9.80 -1.03
N GLY A 53 6.74 -11.13 -1.24
CA GLY A 53 7.97 -11.91 -1.22
C GLY A 53 8.93 -11.52 -2.35
N GLU A 54 8.40 -11.28 -3.55
CA GLU A 54 9.18 -10.82 -4.71
C GLU A 54 9.76 -9.43 -4.47
N LEU A 55 8.95 -8.47 -4.01
CA LEU A 55 9.42 -7.14 -3.61
C LEU A 55 10.51 -7.22 -2.53
N ALA A 56 10.31 -8.04 -1.50
CA ALA A 56 11.30 -8.22 -0.45
C ALA A 56 12.62 -8.80 -1.00
N ALA A 57 12.54 -9.77 -1.91
CA ALA A 57 13.71 -10.32 -2.57
C ALA A 57 14.41 -9.29 -3.47
N ALA A 58 13.66 -8.49 -4.23
CA ALA A 58 14.20 -7.44 -5.08
C ALA A 58 15.02 -6.41 -4.27
N VAL A 59 14.45 -5.94 -3.15
CA VAL A 59 15.11 -4.97 -2.26
C VAL A 59 16.34 -5.59 -1.58
N THR A 60 16.19 -6.75 -0.93
CA THR A 60 17.27 -7.33 -0.11
C THR A 60 18.44 -7.86 -0.91
N LYS A 61 18.20 -8.25 -2.18
CA LYS A 61 19.24 -8.72 -3.10
C LYS A 61 19.85 -7.59 -3.94
N GLY A 62 19.45 -6.34 -3.72
CA GLY A 62 19.98 -5.18 -4.45
C GLY A 62 19.68 -5.24 -5.96
N LYS A 63 18.49 -5.72 -6.33
CA LYS A 63 18.05 -5.73 -7.73
C LYS A 63 17.91 -4.30 -8.29
N PRO A 64 17.92 -4.13 -9.62
CA PRO A 64 17.63 -2.85 -10.25
C PRO A 64 16.35 -2.22 -9.72
N LEU A 65 16.33 -0.89 -9.59
CA LEU A 65 15.16 -0.15 -9.12
C LEU A 65 13.90 -0.43 -9.96
N SER A 66 14.06 -0.71 -11.26
CA SER A 66 12.95 -1.08 -12.14
C SER A 66 12.22 -2.35 -11.69
N GLU A 67 12.95 -3.37 -11.22
CA GLU A 67 12.35 -4.60 -10.68
C GLU A 67 11.58 -4.26 -9.41
N CYS A 68 12.17 -3.50 -8.47
CA CYS A 68 11.45 -3.09 -7.26
C CYS A 68 10.15 -2.31 -7.57
N VAL A 69 10.16 -1.46 -8.60
CA VAL A 69 8.99 -0.67 -9.02
C VAL A 69 7.91 -1.56 -9.65
N GLU A 70 8.29 -2.61 -10.35
CA GLU A 70 7.38 -3.61 -10.92
C GLU A 70 6.62 -4.34 -9.80
N GLU A 71 7.35 -4.92 -8.83
CA GLU A 71 6.71 -5.61 -7.70
C GLU A 71 5.81 -4.69 -6.86
N MET A 72 6.19 -3.41 -6.71
CA MET A 72 5.34 -2.40 -6.06
C MET A 72 4.05 -2.15 -6.84
N ALA A 73 4.11 -2.16 -8.18
CA ALA A 73 2.94 -2.01 -9.03
C ALA A 73 2.04 -3.25 -8.94
N ASP A 74 2.59 -4.45 -8.88
CA ASP A 74 1.83 -5.70 -8.76
C ASP A 74 1.06 -5.76 -7.43
N ILE A 75 1.71 -5.41 -6.32
CA ILE A 75 1.03 -5.29 -5.02
C ILE A 75 -0.10 -4.25 -5.07
N LEU A 76 0.12 -3.10 -5.72
CA LEU A 76 -0.92 -2.07 -5.86
C LEU A 76 -2.10 -2.58 -6.69
N ILE A 77 -1.85 -3.21 -7.84
CA ILE A 77 -2.88 -3.79 -8.71
C ILE A 77 -3.67 -4.87 -7.96
N LEU A 78 -2.99 -5.71 -7.18
CA LEU A 78 -3.65 -6.68 -6.32
C LEU A 78 -4.57 -5.99 -5.33
N LEU A 79 -4.11 -5.00 -4.56
CA LEU A 79 -4.94 -4.27 -3.59
C LEU A 79 -6.18 -3.62 -4.24
N MET A 80 -6.02 -3.01 -5.42
CA MET A 80 -7.12 -2.47 -6.22
C MET A 80 -8.10 -3.59 -6.65
N GLY A 81 -7.57 -4.76 -7.03
CA GLY A 81 -8.40 -5.93 -7.33
C GLY A 81 -9.14 -6.47 -6.11
N HIS A 82 -8.55 -6.40 -4.91
CA HIS A 82 -9.24 -6.82 -3.67
C HIS A 82 -10.45 -5.92 -3.43
N SER A 83 -10.32 -4.61 -3.66
CA SER A 83 -11.43 -3.69 -3.45
C SER A 83 -12.58 -3.95 -4.43
N LEU A 84 -12.28 -4.38 -5.66
CA LEU A 84 -13.31 -4.85 -6.60
C LEU A 84 -14.00 -6.13 -6.12
N ALA A 85 -13.23 -7.13 -5.68
CA ALA A 85 -13.78 -8.40 -5.20
C ALA A 85 -14.62 -8.26 -3.92
N MET A 86 -14.27 -7.30 -3.07
CA MET A 86 -14.99 -6.99 -1.83
C MET A 86 -16.08 -5.92 -2.00
N GLU A 87 -16.20 -5.32 -3.19
CA GLU A 87 -17.11 -4.20 -3.47
C GLU A 87 -16.94 -3.01 -2.50
N VAL A 88 -15.70 -2.67 -2.14
CA VAL A 88 -15.39 -1.56 -1.23
C VAL A 88 -14.73 -0.39 -1.96
N ASP A 89 -15.05 0.83 -1.52
CA ASP A 89 -14.37 2.05 -1.99
C ASP A 89 -13.03 2.23 -1.27
N LEU A 90 -11.97 1.69 -1.89
CA LEU A 90 -10.61 1.81 -1.38
C LEU A 90 -10.09 3.25 -1.40
N LYS A 91 -10.54 4.12 -2.32
CA LYS A 91 -10.15 5.53 -2.31
C LYS A 91 -10.72 6.21 -1.10
N ALA A 92 -12.03 6.09 -0.86
CA ALA A 92 -12.65 6.68 0.32
C ALA A 92 -12.03 6.16 1.62
N ALA A 93 -11.73 4.85 1.69
CA ALA A 93 -11.03 4.27 2.83
C ALA A 93 -9.61 4.83 3.00
N PHE A 94 -8.88 5.04 1.91
CA PHE A 94 -7.57 5.69 1.91
C PHE A 94 -7.66 7.13 2.43
N GLU A 95 -8.54 7.97 1.90
CA GLU A 95 -8.72 9.37 2.32
C GLU A 95 -9.06 9.45 3.82
N ALA A 96 -10.04 8.66 4.26
CA ALA A 96 -10.44 8.61 5.66
C ALA A 96 -9.31 8.13 6.59
N LYS A 97 -8.42 7.26 6.10
CA LYS A 97 -7.24 6.82 6.85
C LYS A 97 -6.16 7.91 6.85
N TYR A 98 -5.94 8.56 5.72
CA TYR A 98 -4.98 9.64 5.53
C TYR A 98 -5.27 10.80 6.50
N ASP A 99 -6.51 11.29 6.52
CA ASP A 99 -6.95 12.36 7.42
C ASP A 99 -6.63 12.07 8.89
N LYS A 100 -6.80 10.81 9.31
CA LYS A 100 -6.49 10.37 10.67
C LYS A 100 -5.00 10.31 10.94
N ILE A 101 -4.20 9.78 10.01
CA ILE A 101 -2.76 9.61 10.25
C ILE A 101 -2.00 10.94 10.20
N MET A 102 -2.47 11.91 9.42
CA MET A 102 -1.85 13.23 9.34
C MET A 102 -1.98 14.07 10.62
N GLN A 103 -2.92 13.70 11.50
CA GLN A 103 -3.10 14.34 12.81
C GLN A 103 -2.21 13.73 13.91
N ARG A 104 -1.52 12.62 13.63
CA ARG A 104 -0.77 11.88 14.63
C ARG A 104 0.63 12.48 14.84
N PRO A 105 1.15 12.47 16.07
CA PRO A 105 2.52 12.89 16.33
C PRO A 105 3.52 11.94 15.64
N ALA A 106 4.61 12.54 15.11
CA ALA A 106 5.76 11.80 14.64
C ALA A 106 6.71 11.49 15.80
N ILE A 107 7.04 10.22 16.01
CA ILE A 107 7.96 9.76 17.05
C ILE A 107 9.18 9.13 16.37
N ARG A 108 10.40 9.47 16.84
CA ARG A 108 11.63 8.86 16.33
C ARG A 108 11.97 7.61 17.16
N GLY A 109 11.92 6.44 16.53
CA GLY A 109 12.35 5.17 17.09
C GLY A 109 13.73 4.72 16.57
N ARG A 110 14.19 3.55 17.00
CA ARG A 110 15.52 2.98 16.64
C ARG A 110 15.73 2.84 15.13
N LEU A 111 14.67 2.53 14.39
CA LEU A 111 14.73 2.22 12.95
C LEU A 111 14.27 3.40 12.07
N GLY A 112 13.86 4.53 12.66
CA GLY A 112 13.38 5.68 11.90
C GLY A 112 12.21 6.40 12.56
N VAL A 113 11.56 7.27 11.78
CA VAL A 113 10.37 8.01 12.21
C VAL A 113 9.13 7.14 12.04
N ARG A 114 8.24 7.13 13.04
CA ARG A 114 6.95 6.45 13.00
C ARG A 114 5.82 7.40 13.39
N VAL A 115 4.72 7.33 12.65
CA VAL A 115 3.48 8.05 12.93
C VAL A 115 2.56 7.13 13.74
N THR A 116 2.18 7.50 14.97
CA THR A 116 1.45 6.59 15.88
C THR A 116 0.49 7.32 16.81
N GLU A 117 -0.58 6.63 17.24
CA GLU A 117 -1.55 7.13 18.23
C GLU A 117 -1.07 6.96 19.67
N TYR A 118 -0.09 6.08 19.90
CA TYR A 118 0.40 5.80 21.25
C TYR A 118 1.28 6.95 21.75
N LYS A 119 0.79 7.68 22.77
CA LYS A 119 1.68 8.37 23.69
C LYS A 119 2.55 7.29 24.32
N GLN A 120 3.87 7.37 24.18
CA GLN A 120 4.75 6.56 25.02
C GLN A 120 4.40 6.90 26.46
N ASP A 121 3.81 5.97 27.20
CA ASP A 121 3.78 6.07 28.64
C ASP A 121 5.25 6.14 29.09
N GLN A 122 5.60 7.28 29.67
CA GLN A 122 6.84 7.44 30.41
C GLN A 122 6.76 6.54 31.65
N THR A 123 7.11 5.27 31.49
CA THR A 123 7.39 4.39 32.63
C THR A 123 8.75 3.77 32.45
N GLY A 124 9.73 4.28 33.20
CA GLY A 124 10.91 3.50 33.58
C GLY A 124 12.28 4.09 33.24
N ALA A 125 12.53 5.36 33.56
CA ALA A 125 13.84 5.70 34.11
C ALA A 125 13.76 5.42 35.62
N ASP A 126 14.26 4.26 36.05
CA ASP A 126 14.97 4.03 37.31
C ASP A 126 15.17 2.53 37.55
N ASN A 127 16.42 2.07 37.36
CA ASN A 127 17.22 1.59 38.48
C ASN A 127 18.63 1.26 38.01
N THR A 128 19.55 2.17 38.32
CA THR A 128 20.90 1.80 38.73
C THR A 128 20.85 1.16 40.11
N SER A 129 21.26 -0.10 40.22
CA SER A 129 22.06 -0.66 41.33
C SER A 129 22.62 -2.00 40.86
#